data_AF-A0AAD4D421-F1
#
_entry.id   AF-A0AAD4D421-F1
#
_cell.length_a   1.000
_cell.length_b   1.000
_cell.length_c   1.000
_cell.angle_alpha   90.00
_cell.angle_beta   90.00
_cell.angle_gamma   90.00
#
_symmetry.space_group_name_H-M   'P 1'
#
loop_
_entity.id
_entity.type
_entity.pdbx_description
1 polymer ?
#
loop_
_entity_poly.entity_id
_entity_poly.type
_entity_poly.pdbx_seq_one_letter_code
_entity_poly.pdbx_strand_id
1 'polypeptide(L)'
;MFASLVGLLHQPSIALRVPGDDTTFNPKEYPNVTIIAQGKVQGKIRLIHNTNDDSGLGLISTRVWVTKDNDKEEVSIRTRFEDRTLTFTLEGPRRFANLNIYHETTISIPCSVRNMENLIIDIPNSSLSGDGLHSLYWNKVKSDLSNSSIALETLHADTIDLRTSNSSISGSYEAGHIDLNTSNGSISAKLVVNEARDGRQSSVTTKTSNSGLELHVDATPTSRGLWMDNSTRNGKAIVGCLLGPATRGSYVSVTSANSKVELSLDASQTGQPLEVNTKTSNASIVTSIMVPQDQPFKGLAQSSNSSVTVNLTEAFQGRFDLSTSNSSTVVEGTHLQFETEKKSNKKGSRGHGSSDVKLSTSNASLNLRFYPAGDSPAADTKSGY
;
A
#
# COMPACT_ATOMS: atom_id res chain seq x y z
N MET A 1 19.96 3.31 6.20
CA MET A 1 20.08 4.77 6.39
C MET A 1 20.95 5.32 5.25
N PHE A 2 20.44 5.28 4.02
CA PHE A 2 21.03 6.08 2.94
C PHE A 2 20.48 7.48 3.16
N ALA A 3 21.27 8.34 3.80
CA ALA A 3 21.05 9.78 3.67
C ALA A 3 20.98 10.02 2.17
N SER A 4 19.82 10.44 1.65
CA SER A 4 19.70 10.71 0.23
C SER A 4 20.80 11.70 -0.07
N LEU A 5 21.75 11.28 -0.91
CA LEU A 5 22.80 12.14 -1.44
C LEU A 5 22.18 13.11 -2.45
N VAL A 6 21.05 13.72 -2.08
CA VAL A 6 20.64 15.03 -2.54
C VAL A 6 21.66 15.94 -1.89
N GLY A 7 22.86 15.97 -2.49
CA GLY A 7 23.83 17.02 -2.22
C GLY A 7 23.11 18.35 -2.30
N LEU A 8 23.60 19.34 -1.53
CA LEU A 8 23.14 20.73 -1.55
C LEU A 8 22.95 21.23 -2.99
N LEU A 9 21.81 20.90 -3.59
CA LEU A 9 21.39 21.40 -4.87
C LEU A 9 21.16 22.87 -4.57
N HIS A 10 21.94 23.72 -5.23
CA HIS A 10 21.74 25.15 -5.18
C HIS A 10 20.25 25.39 -5.38
N GLN A 11 19.58 25.89 -4.35
CA GLN A 11 18.16 26.18 -4.44
C GLN A 11 18.01 27.20 -5.57
N PRO A 12 17.23 26.90 -6.62
CA PRO A 12 17.01 27.86 -7.69
C PRO A 12 16.44 29.14 -7.06
N SER A 13 17.08 30.26 -7.37
CA SER A 13 16.87 31.52 -6.67
C SER A 13 16.06 32.53 -7.48
N ILE A 14 15.88 32.29 -8.78
CA ILE A 14 15.19 33.23 -9.67
C ILE A 14 13.74 32.80 -9.81
N ALA A 15 12.86 33.48 -9.09
CA ALA A 15 11.41 33.31 -9.24
C ALA A 15 10.98 33.73 -10.66
N LEU A 16 10.13 32.92 -11.29
CA LEU A 16 9.60 33.13 -12.63
C LEU A 16 8.08 33.18 -12.56
N ARG A 17 7.49 34.27 -13.07
CA ARG A 17 6.06 34.34 -13.38
C ARG A 17 5.87 33.80 -14.79
N VAL A 18 5.14 32.70 -14.91
CA VAL A 18 4.82 32.06 -16.19
C VAL A 18 3.35 32.32 -16.45
N PRO A 19 2.95 32.75 -17.66
CA PRO A 19 1.53 32.86 -18.01
C PRO A 19 0.79 31.54 -17.73
N GLY A 20 -0.35 31.62 -17.03
CA GLY A 20 -1.13 30.44 -16.63
C GLY A 20 -0.66 29.78 -15.33
N ASP A 21 0.23 30.43 -14.57
CA ASP A 21 0.64 30.00 -13.23
C ASP A 21 -0.53 29.79 -12.28
N ASP A 22 -1.60 30.57 -12.43
CA ASP A 22 -2.89 30.32 -11.78
C ASP A 22 -3.96 29.93 -12.82
N THR A 23 -4.54 28.74 -12.65
CA THR A 23 -5.61 28.20 -13.49
C THR A 23 -6.81 27.82 -12.62
N THR A 24 -7.93 28.52 -12.80
CA THR A 24 -9.21 28.13 -12.19
C THR A 24 -9.98 27.18 -13.11
N PHE A 25 -10.73 26.25 -12.54
CA PHE A 25 -11.60 25.34 -13.29
C PHE A 25 -12.88 25.03 -12.53
N ASN A 26 -13.94 24.66 -13.26
CA ASN A 26 -15.17 24.18 -12.64
C ASN A 26 -15.10 22.65 -12.48
N PRO A 27 -15.00 22.09 -11.26
CA PRO A 27 -14.86 20.65 -11.05
C PRO A 27 -16.08 19.83 -11.51
N LYS A 28 -17.25 20.47 -11.68
CA LYS A 28 -18.44 19.82 -12.24
C LYS A 28 -18.32 19.60 -13.75
N GLU A 29 -17.67 20.53 -14.45
CA GLU A 29 -17.45 20.46 -15.89
C GLU A 29 -16.23 19.61 -16.23
N TYR A 30 -15.17 19.74 -15.43
CA TYR A 30 -13.90 19.02 -15.58
C TYR A 30 -13.57 18.20 -14.32
N PRO A 31 -14.31 17.11 -14.05
CA PRO A 31 -14.06 16.23 -12.90
C PRO A 31 -12.81 15.36 -13.07
N ASN A 32 -12.21 15.35 -14.26
CA ASN A 32 -10.96 14.69 -14.55
C ASN A 32 -9.84 15.71 -14.55
N VAL A 33 -8.80 15.50 -13.74
CA VAL A 33 -7.64 16.38 -13.63
C VAL A 33 -6.38 15.57 -13.90
N THR A 34 -5.63 16.02 -14.90
CA THR A 34 -4.34 15.43 -15.29
C THR A 34 -3.26 16.49 -15.16
N ILE A 35 -2.25 16.21 -14.32
CA ILE A 35 -1.09 17.08 -14.11
C ILE A 35 0.13 16.36 -14.66
N ILE A 36 0.78 16.98 -15.64
CA ILE A 36 1.95 16.43 -16.32
C ILE A 36 3.08 17.42 -16.17
N ALA A 37 4.30 16.93 -15.99
CA ALA A 37 5.47 17.76 -16.17
C ALA A 37 6.53 17.07 -17.01
N GLN A 38 7.09 17.82 -17.96
CA GLN A 38 8.06 17.34 -18.94
C GLN A 38 9.35 18.13 -18.84
N GLY A 39 10.47 17.50 -19.19
CA GLY A 39 11.80 18.11 -19.11
C GLY A 39 12.47 17.94 -17.75
N LYS A 40 13.47 18.78 -17.45
CA LYS A 40 14.27 18.71 -16.21
C LYS A 40 13.64 19.52 -15.08
N VAL A 41 12.50 19.03 -14.61
CA VAL A 41 11.71 19.61 -13.52
C VAL A 41 11.81 18.76 -12.26
N GLN A 42 11.77 19.42 -11.11
CA GLN A 42 11.59 18.83 -9.78
C GLN A 42 10.74 19.76 -8.94
N GLY A 43 10.12 19.27 -7.88
CA GLY A 43 9.23 20.15 -7.12
C GLY A 43 8.40 19.47 -6.06
N LYS A 44 7.31 20.15 -5.70
CA LYS A 44 6.31 19.64 -4.77
C LYS A 44 4.93 19.91 -5.35
N ILE A 45 4.05 18.94 -5.15
CA ILE A 45 2.63 19.05 -5.46
C ILE A 45 1.88 18.91 -4.15
N ARG A 46 1.00 19.85 -3.86
CA ARG A 46 0.14 19.82 -2.69
C ARG A 46 -1.31 19.80 -3.13
N LEU A 47 -2.04 18.73 -2.78
CA LEU A 47 -3.48 18.63 -2.97
C LEU A 47 -4.19 19.09 -1.71
N ILE A 48 -5.04 20.11 -1.81
CA ILE A 48 -5.78 20.65 -0.68
C ILE A 48 -7.26 20.50 -0.99
N HIS A 49 -7.99 19.85 -0.09
CA HIS A 49 -9.44 19.95 -0.04
C HIS A 49 -9.84 20.67 1.26
N ASN A 50 -11.06 21.18 1.32
CA ASN A 50 -11.56 21.97 2.45
C ASN A 50 -11.04 23.42 2.52
N THR A 51 -10.87 24.08 1.37
CA THR A 51 -10.76 25.54 1.36
C THR A 51 -12.13 26.15 1.68
N ASN A 52 -12.17 27.20 2.51
CA ASN A 52 -13.38 28.00 2.79
C ASN A 52 -13.80 28.85 1.57
N ASP A 53 -13.49 28.41 0.36
CA ASP A 53 -13.85 29.09 -0.87
C ASP A 53 -15.22 28.61 -1.34
N ASP A 54 -16.20 29.52 -1.24
CA ASP A 54 -17.58 29.29 -1.65
C ASP A 54 -17.77 29.42 -3.18
N SER A 55 -16.73 29.74 -3.95
CA SER A 55 -16.80 29.91 -5.41
C SER A 55 -17.25 28.65 -6.14
N GLY A 56 -17.01 27.47 -5.55
CA GLY A 56 -17.21 26.18 -6.21
C GLY A 56 -16.23 25.91 -7.36
N LEU A 57 -15.20 26.75 -7.52
CA LEU A 57 -14.14 26.59 -8.52
C LEU A 57 -12.91 25.92 -7.87
N GLY A 58 -12.31 24.99 -8.60
CA GLY A 58 -10.98 24.49 -8.28
C GLY A 58 -9.91 25.47 -8.77
N LEU A 59 -8.75 25.45 -8.11
CA LEU A 59 -7.59 26.28 -8.45
C LEU A 59 -6.34 25.41 -8.54
N ILE A 60 -5.58 25.56 -9.62
CA ILE A 60 -4.20 25.08 -9.73
C ILE A 60 -3.31 26.31 -9.71
N SER A 61 -2.44 26.44 -8.71
CA SER A 61 -1.47 27.54 -8.57
C SER A 61 -0.06 26.98 -8.54
N THR A 62 0.79 27.44 -9.47
CA THR A 62 2.15 26.94 -9.64
C THR A 62 3.16 28.08 -9.53
N ARG A 63 4.08 27.97 -8.58
CA ARG A 63 5.25 28.85 -8.49
C ARG A 63 6.45 28.14 -9.11
N VAL A 64 7.19 28.84 -9.94
CA VAL A 64 8.37 28.29 -10.62
C VAL A 64 9.61 29.10 -10.26
N TRP A 65 10.72 28.39 -10.01
CA TRP A 65 12.05 28.96 -9.85
C TRP A 65 13.01 28.30 -10.81
N VAL A 66 13.88 29.10 -11.41
CA VAL A 66 14.93 28.63 -12.31
C VAL A 66 16.31 28.92 -11.72
N THR A 67 17.27 28.04 -12.01
CA THR A 67 18.67 28.23 -11.60
C THR A 67 19.41 29.21 -12.50
N LYS A 68 19.07 29.24 -13.80
CA LYS A 68 19.71 30.10 -14.80
C LYS A 68 18.69 30.95 -15.51
N ASP A 69 19.07 32.19 -15.81
CA ASP A 69 18.19 33.14 -16.50
C ASP A 69 17.79 32.65 -17.89
N ASN A 70 18.72 32.03 -18.63
CA ASN A 70 18.46 31.45 -19.95
C ASN A 70 17.40 30.33 -19.95
N ASP A 71 17.17 29.68 -18.81
CA ASP A 71 16.17 28.60 -18.73
C ASP A 71 14.73 29.16 -18.67
N LYS A 72 14.55 30.47 -18.41
CA LYS A 72 13.23 31.12 -18.30
C LYS A 72 12.40 30.98 -19.57
N GLU A 73 13.03 31.10 -20.73
CA GLU A 73 12.36 31.06 -22.03
C GLU A 73 11.89 29.64 -22.41
N GLU A 74 12.49 28.61 -21.79
CA GLU A 74 12.12 27.20 -22.01
C GLU A 74 11.02 26.72 -21.04
N VAL A 75 10.66 27.52 -20.02
CA VAL A 75 9.57 27.18 -19.10
C VAL A 75 8.25 27.62 -19.69
N SER A 76 7.30 26.69 -19.80
CA SER A 76 5.92 27.06 -20.13
C SER A 76 4.92 26.25 -19.33
N ILE A 77 3.80 26.88 -19.01
CA ILE A 77 2.63 26.23 -18.43
C ILE A 77 1.55 26.25 -19.50
N ARG A 78 0.93 25.09 -19.75
CA ARG A 78 -0.17 24.95 -20.70
C ARG A 78 -1.34 24.28 -20.01
N THR A 79 -2.51 24.84 -20.24
CA THR A 79 -3.76 24.30 -19.74
C THR A 79 -4.67 23.96 -20.92
N ARG A 80 -5.25 22.77 -20.90
CA ARG A 80 -6.25 22.32 -21.89
C ARG A 80 -7.48 21.78 -21.19
N PHE A 81 -8.64 22.07 -21.78
CA PHE A 81 -9.96 21.72 -21.29
C PHE A 81 -10.70 20.98 -22.41
N GLU A 82 -10.70 19.66 -22.36
CA GLU A 82 -11.23 18.80 -23.44
C GLU A 82 -11.87 17.56 -22.83
N ASP A 83 -13.00 17.10 -23.39
CA ASP A 83 -13.68 15.87 -22.96
C ASP A 83 -13.84 15.74 -21.44
N ARG A 84 -14.31 16.81 -20.78
CA ARG A 84 -14.49 16.89 -19.32
C ARG A 84 -13.20 16.61 -18.52
N THR A 85 -12.05 16.89 -19.14
CA THR A 85 -10.71 16.74 -18.56
C THR A 85 -9.95 18.05 -18.61
N LEU A 86 -9.46 18.46 -17.45
CA LEU A 86 -8.45 19.49 -17.29
C LEU A 86 -7.06 18.84 -17.38
N THR A 87 -6.28 19.23 -18.38
CA THR A 87 -4.87 18.85 -18.48
C THR A 87 -4.00 20.07 -18.21
N PHE A 88 -3.23 20.02 -17.13
CA PHE A 88 -2.22 21.01 -16.77
C PHE A 88 -0.84 20.44 -17.09
N THR A 89 -0.06 21.13 -17.94
CA THR A 89 1.28 20.69 -18.36
C THR A 89 2.32 21.74 -17.99
N LEU A 90 3.30 21.37 -17.18
CA LEU A 90 4.52 22.15 -16.92
C LEU A 90 5.66 21.63 -17.82
N GLU A 91 6.06 22.42 -18.80
CA GLU A 91 7.19 22.11 -19.68
C GLU A 91 8.43 22.84 -19.18
N GLY A 92 9.52 22.11 -18.97
CA GLY A 92 10.85 22.64 -18.70
C GLY A 92 11.84 22.31 -19.82
N PRO A 93 13.11 22.75 -19.68
CA PRO A 93 14.14 22.57 -20.68
C PRO A 93 14.40 21.09 -20.93
N ARG A 94 14.61 20.76 -22.21
CA ARG A 94 14.92 19.39 -22.68
C ARG A 94 16.41 19.13 -22.83
N ARG A 95 17.22 20.19 -22.89
CA ARG A 95 18.67 20.12 -23.16
C ARG A 95 19.44 19.57 -21.94
N PHE A 96 20.63 19.00 -22.20
CA PHE A 96 21.48 18.30 -21.22
C PHE A 96 22.13 19.24 -20.17
N ALA A 97 21.32 19.76 -19.24
CA ALA A 97 21.81 20.40 -18.03
C ALA A 97 21.24 19.74 -16.77
N ASN A 98 21.81 20.08 -15.62
CA ASN A 98 21.36 19.68 -14.28
C ASN A 98 19.87 20.02 -14.05
N LEU A 99 19.27 19.54 -12.95
CA LEU A 99 17.91 19.91 -12.55
C LEU A 99 17.86 21.42 -12.29
N ASN A 100 17.37 22.18 -13.26
CA ASN A 100 17.41 23.65 -13.24
C ASN A 100 16.08 24.30 -12.88
N ILE A 101 15.00 23.51 -12.79
CA ILE A 101 13.67 24.02 -12.47
C ILE A 101 13.16 23.39 -11.19
N TYR A 102 12.76 24.25 -10.25
CA TYR A 102 11.96 23.88 -9.10
C TYR A 102 10.54 24.42 -9.25
N HIS A 103 9.53 23.63 -8.90
CA HIS A 103 8.15 24.08 -8.87
C HIS A 103 7.47 23.75 -7.53
N GLU A 104 6.51 24.59 -7.17
CA GLU A 104 5.53 24.30 -6.13
C GLU A 104 4.14 24.48 -6.72
N THR A 105 3.45 23.36 -6.93
CA THR A 105 2.10 23.32 -7.49
C THR A 105 1.10 22.99 -6.38
N THR A 106 0.14 23.86 -6.15
CA THR A 106 -0.98 23.62 -5.23
C THR A 106 -2.25 23.41 -6.03
N ILE A 107 -2.93 22.29 -5.81
CA ILE A 107 -4.22 21.95 -6.39
C ILE A 107 -5.24 22.09 -5.26
N SER A 108 -6.08 23.11 -5.32
CA SER A 108 -7.12 23.38 -4.32
C SER A 108 -8.49 23.01 -4.89
N ILE A 109 -9.20 22.13 -4.18
CA ILE A 109 -10.58 21.74 -4.50
C ILE A 109 -11.49 22.30 -3.39
N PRO A 110 -12.56 23.05 -3.73
CA PRO A 110 -13.43 23.67 -2.74
C PRO A 110 -14.22 22.61 -1.96
N CYS A 111 -14.53 22.89 -0.69
CA CYS A 111 -15.26 21.98 0.19
C CYS A 111 -16.65 21.58 -0.33
N SER A 112 -17.25 22.42 -1.19
CA SER A 112 -18.55 22.17 -1.85
C SER A 112 -18.49 21.03 -2.87
N VAL A 113 -17.30 20.67 -3.36
CA VAL A 113 -17.08 19.53 -4.26
C VAL A 113 -16.75 18.31 -3.41
N ARG A 114 -17.62 17.30 -3.50
CA ARG A 114 -17.48 16.03 -2.75
C ARG A 114 -17.02 14.86 -3.62
N ASN A 115 -17.18 14.98 -4.94
CA ASN A 115 -16.88 13.91 -5.88
C ASN A 115 -16.08 14.48 -7.05
N MET A 116 -15.05 13.74 -7.44
CA MET A 116 -14.26 13.93 -8.65
C MET A 116 -14.14 12.58 -9.36
N GLU A 117 -13.88 12.60 -10.66
CA GLU A 117 -13.73 11.36 -11.44
C GLU A 117 -12.29 10.86 -11.32
N ASN A 118 -11.34 11.46 -12.03
CA ASN A 118 -9.97 10.96 -12.09
C ASN A 118 -8.94 12.03 -11.72
N LEU A 119 -7.95 11.68 -10.90
CA LEU A 119 -6.73 12.44 -10.69
C LEU A 119 -5.54 11.65 -11.25
N ILE A 120 -4.83 12.22 -12.21
CA ILE A 120 -3.61 11.64 -12.78
C ILE A 120 -2.46 12.62 -12.57
N ILE A 121 -1.40 12.20 -11.90
CA ILE A 121 -0.20 13.00 -11.66
C ILE A 121 1.01 12.25 -12.22
N ASP A 122 1.61 12.80 -13.27
CA ASP A 122 2.83 12.30 -13.92
C ASP A 122 3.88 13.41 -13.94
N ILE A 123 4.59 13.54 -12.82
CA ILE A 123 5.58 14.59 -12.59
C ILE A 123 6.80 13.95 -11.93
N PRO A 124 7.85 13.62 -12.69
CA PRO A 124 9.05 13.04 -12.12
C PRO A 124 9.71 14.00 -11.12
N ASN A 125 10.50 13.45 -10.20
CA ASN A 125 11.29 14.19 -9.21
C ASN A 125 10.49 15.19 -8.36
N SER A 126 9.20 14.93 -8.16
CA SER A 126 8.34 15.83 -7.39
C SER A 126 7.65 15.07 -6.28
N SER A 127 7.60 15.65 -5.07
CA SER A 127 6.84 15.04 -3.98
C SER A 127 5.36 15.32 -4.15
N LEU A 128 4.52 14.41 -3.68
CA LEU A 128 3.08 14.60 -3.61
C LEU A 128 2.65 14.58 -2.14
N SER A 129 2.02 15.66 -1.68
CA SER A 129 1.35 15.71 -0.39
C SER A 129 -0.09 16.14 -0.53
N GLY A 130 -0.91 15.88 0.49
CA GLY A 130 -2.26 16.41 0.48
C GLY A 130 -2.96 16.36 1.82
N ASP A 131 -3.79 17.38 2.03
CA ASP A 131 -4.41 17.73 3.30
C ASP A 131 -5.93 17.92 3.12
N GLY A 132 -6.71 17.53 4.14
CA GLY A 132 -8.17 17.74 4.16
C GLY A 132 -8.95 16.85 3.21
N LEU A 133 -8.35 15.77 2.70
CA LEU A 133 -8.90 14.95 1.60
C LEU A 133 -10.03 13.99 2.02
N HIS A 134 -10.27 13.81 3.31
CA HIS A 134 -11.21 12.83 3.89
C HIS A 134 -12.68 12.98 3.43
N SER A 135 -13.03 14.12 2.84
CA SER A 135 -14.39 14.41 2.40
C SER A 135 -14.53 14.60 0.88
N LEU A 136 -13.46 14.28 0.15
CA LEU A 136 -13.39 14.28 -1.30
C LEU A 136 -13.22 12.84 -1.81
N TYR A 137 -14.19 12.37 -2.58
CA TYR A 137 -14.18 11.05 -3.19
C TYR A 137 -13.70 11.12 -4.64
N TRP A 138 -12.84 10.20 -5.05
CA TRP A 138 -12.39 10.03 -6.44
C TRP A 138 -12.86 8.69 -7.01
N ASN A 139 -13.12 8.59 -8.32
CA ASN A 139 -13.19 7.26 -8.94
C ASN A 139 -11.78 6.66 -9.02
N LYS A 140 -10.80 7.44 -9.47
CA LYS A 140 -9.43 6.97 -9.59
C LYS A 140 -8.42 8.04 -9.21
N VAL A 141 -7.41 7.63 -8.45
CA VAL A 141 -6.19 8.41 -8.23
C VAL A 141 -5.01 7.62 -8.73
N LYS A 142 -4.25 8.19 -9.66
CA LYS A 142 -3.02 7.62 -10.19
C LYS A 142 -1.88 8.62 -10.03
N SER A 143 -0.74 8.17 -9.52
CA SER A 143 0.49 8.95 -9.48
C SER A 143 1.69 8.12 -9.92
N ASP A 144 2.50 8.67 -10.82
CA ASP A 144 3.79 8.11 -11.22
C ASP A 144 4.89 9.15 -10.98
N LEU A 145 5.69 8.91 -9.94
CA LEU A 145 6.80 9.76 -9.51
C LEU A 145 8.10 8.94 -9.55
N SER A 146 9.26 9.60 -9.40
CA SER A 146 10.55 8.89 -9.47
C SER A 146 11.39 9.00 -8.19
N ASN A 147 11.52 10.19 -7.62
CA ASN A 147 12.59 10.48 -6.65
C ASN A 147 12.12 11.24 -5.41
N SER A 148 10.81 11.27 -5.16
CA SER A 148 10.26 12.02 -4.04
C SER A 148 9.05 11.32 -3.45
N SER A 149 8.78 11.62 -2.18
CA SER A 149 7.81 10.92 -1.37
C SER A 149 6.38 11.23 -1.77
N ILE A 150 5.50 10.25 -1.55
CA ILE A 150 4.06 10.42 -1.57
C ILE A 150 3.58 10.36 -0.12
N ALA A 151 3.03 11.46 0.39
CA ALA A 151 2.59 11.61 1.77
C ALA A 151 1.20 12.24 1.79
N LEU A 152 0.16 11.41 1.74
CA LEU A 152 -1.23 11.87 1.71
C LEU A 152 -1.88 11.61 3.06
N GLU A 153 -2.69 12.55 3.54
CA GLU A 153 -3.70 12.24 4.55
C GLU A 153 -4.74 11.23 4.01
N THR A 154 -5.87 11.08 4.71
CA THR A 154 -6.95 10.17 4.31
C THR A 154 -7.47 10.47 2.91
N LEU A 155 -7.08 9.65 1.92
CA LEU A 155 -7.53 9.73 0.53
C LEU A 155 -8.61 8.69 0.25
N HIS A 156 -9.77 9.13 -0.24
CA HIS A 156 -10.88 8.25 -0.60
C HIS A 156 -10.97 8.10 -2.13
N ALA A 157 -10.96 6.86 -2.63
CA ALA A 157 -11.23 6.61 -4.04
C ALA A 157 -11.87 5.22 -4.28
N ASP A 158 -12.32 4.91 -5.51
CA ASP A 158 -12.59 3.51 -5.87
C ASP A 158 -11.28 2.76 -6.16
N THR A 159 -10.36 3.41 -6.89
CA THR A 159 -9.04 2.88 -7.24
C THR A 159 -7.92 3.88 -6.89
N ILE A 160 -6.89 3.40 -6.18
CA ILE A 160 -5.66 4.14 -5.84
C ILE A 160 -4.46 3.39 -6.44
N ASP A 161 -3.69 4.05 -7.30
CA ASP A 161 -2.45 3.54 -7.92
C ASP A 161 -1.32 4.56 -7.72
N LEU A 162 -0.48 4.33 -6.72
CA LEU A 162 0.59 5.27 -6.33
C LEU A 162 1.95 4.62 -6.53
N ARG A 163 2.80 5.28 -7.33
CA ARG A 163 4.11 4.76 -7.73
C ARG A 163 5.20 5.80 -7.52
N THR A 164 6.31 5.38 -6.92
CA THR A 164 7.53 6.19 -6.85
C THR A 164 8.77 5.31 -6.89
N SER A 165 9.84 5.66 -7.59
CA SER A 165 11.00 4.75 -7.68
C SER A 165 11.84 4.72 -6.39
N ASN A 166 12.12 5.87 -5.78
CA ASN A 166 13.20 6.01 -4.80
C ASN A 166 12.80 6.59 -3.44
N SER A 167 11.51 6.77 -3.18
CA SER A 167 11.05 7.45 -1.96
C SER A 167 9.86 6.78 -1.33
N SER A 168 9.56 7.14 -0.09
CA SER A 168 8.50 6.51 0.67
C SER A 168 7.11 6.83 0.11
N ILE A 169 6.20 5.87 0.29
CA ILE A 169 4.76 6.07 0.18
C ILE A 169 4.19 5.94 1.59
N SER A 170 3.49 6.97 2.06
CA SER A 170 2.86 6.96 3.38
C SER A 170 1.53 7.68 3.38
N GLY A 171 0.60 7.19 4.20
CA GLY A 171 -0.70 7.84 4.36
C GLY A 171 -1.81 6.93 4.87
N SER A 172 -3.04 7.44 4.78
CA SER A 172 -4.25 6.66 4.99
C SER A 172 -5.05 6.63 3.70
N TYR A 173 -5.47 5.43 3.27
CA TYR A 173 -6.10 5.21 1.98
C TYR A 173 -7.39 4.42 2.17
N GLU A 174 -8.49 4.89 1.59
CA GLU A 174 -9.77 4.19 1.59
C GLU A 174 -10.19 3.92 0.15
N ALA A 175 -10.20 2.65 -0.28
CA ALA A 175 -10.60 2.27 -1.63
C ALA A 175 -11.00 0.80 -1.81
N GLY A 176 -11.61 0.49 -2.95
CA GLY A 176 -11.85 -0.90 -3.37
C GLY A 176 -10.60 -1.56 -3.94
N HIS A 177 -9.77 -0.79 -4.65
CA HIS A 177 -8.50 -1.23 -5.19
C HIS A 177 -7.36 -0.30 -4.77
N ILE A 178 -6.31 -0.86 -4.16
CA ILE A 178 -5.13 -0.13 -3.70
C ILE A 178 -3.88 -0.80 -4.28
N ASP A 179 -3.09 -0.07 -5.04
CA ASP A 179 -1.80 -0.48 -5.61
C ASP A 179 -0.72 0.53 -5.20
N LEU A 180 0.19 0.14 -4.31
CA LEU A 180 1.28 0.99 -3.81
C LEU A 180 2.64 0.39 -4.21
N ASN A 181 3.38 1.06 -5.08
CA ASN A 181 4.63 0.53 -5.62
C ASN A 181 5.82 1.47 -5.44
N THR A 182 6.92 0.92 -4.96
CA THR A 182 8.21 1.58 -5.01
C THR A 182 9.36 0.62 -5.28
N SER A 183 10.53 1.11 -5.69
CA SER A 183 11.73 0.27 -5.80
C SER A 183 12.55 0.32 -4.51
N ASN A 184 12.80 1.53 -4.00
CA ASN A 184 13.74 1.74 -2.90
C ASN A 184 13.11 2.41 -1.67
N GLY A 185 11.89 2.94 -1.77
CA GLY A 185 11.18 3.54 -0.64
C GLY A 185 10.52 2.53 0.28
N SER A 186 10.30 2.92 1.53
CA SER A 186 9.39 2.20 2.42
C SER A 186 7.94 2.51 2.06
N ILE A 187 7.05 1.57 2.37
CA ILE A 187 5.60 1.79 2.33
C ILE A 187 5.07 1.66 3.75
N SER A 188 4.46 2.71 4.29
CA SER A 188 3.85 2.74 5.63
C SER A 188 2.43 3.30 5.52
N ALA A 189 1.40 2.45 5.60
CA ALA A 189 0.05 2.87 5.25
C ALA A 189 -1.05 2.23 6.10
N LYS A 190 -2.08 3.03 6.40
CA LYS A 190 -3.37 2.58 6.96
C LYS A 190 -4.39 2.46 5.83
N LEU A 191 -4.85 1.25 5.55
CA LEU A 191 -5.73 0.94 4.44
C LEU A 191 -7.11 0.59 4.96
N VAL A 192 -8.14 1.27 4.49
CA VAL A 192 -9.54 0.84 4.64
C VAL A 192 -10.00 0.30 3.30
N VAL A 193 -10.33 -0.99 3.23
CA VAL A 193 -10.69 -1.64 1.97
C VAL A 193 -12.20 -1.84 1.93
N ASN A 194 -12.86 -1.17 0.99
CA ASN A 194 -14.29 -1.26 0.76
C ASN A 194 -14.63 -2.19 -0.40
N GLU A 195 -15.92 -2.46 -0.62
CA GLU A 195 -16.38 -3.16 -1.83
C GLU A 195 -16.00 -2.35 -3.08
N ALA A 196 -15.30 -3.00 -4.02
CA ALA A 196 -14.98 -2.40 -5.31
C ALA A 196 -16.25 -2.14 -6.13
N ARG A 197 -16.42 -0.91 -6.64
CA ARG A 197 -17.65 -0.51 -7.37
C ARG A 197 -17.75 -1.11 -8.75
N ASP A 198 -16.64 -1.55 -9.33
CA ASP A 198 -16.62 -2.27 -10.59
C ASP A 198 -17.08 -3.74 -10.47
N GLY A 199 -17.45 -4.14 -9.25
CA GLY A 199 -17.88 -5.49 -8.95
C GLY A 199 -16.76 -6.51 -9.09
N ARG A 200 -15.48 -6.16 -9.00
CA ARG A 200 -14.40 -7.14 -8.86
C ARG A 200 -14.17 -7.42 -7.37
N GLN A 201 -13.32 -8.39 -7.09
CA GLN A 201 -12.85 -8.62 -5.72
C GLN A 201 -11.97 -7.43 -5.31
N SER A 202 -12.25 -6.83 -4.15
CA SER A 202 -11.42 -5.75 -3.62
C SER A 202 -9.98 -6.23 -3.45
N SER A 203 -9.02 -5.34 -3.71
CA SER A 203 -7.62 -5.76 -3.79
C SER A 203 -6.64 -4.79 -3.18
N VAL A 204 -5.63 -5.32 -2.50
CA VAL A 204 -4.48 -4.58 -1.99
C VAL A 204 -3.21 -5.21 -2.56
N THR A 205 -2.48 -4.45 -3.37
CA THR A 205 -1.16 -4.84 -3.86
C THR A 205 -0.14 -3.84 -3.34
N THR A 206 0.90 -4.32 -2.66
CA THR A 206 2.02 -3.45 -2.27
C THR A 206 3.36 -4.08 -2.62
N LYS A 207 4.27 -3.27 -3.15
CA LYS A 207 5.56 -3.76 -3.59
C LYS A 207 6.68 -2.77 -3.32
N THR A 208 7.75 -3.27 -2.72
CA THR A 208 9.05 -2.59 -2.66
C THR A 208 10.18 -3.56 -2.97
N SER A 209 11.34 -3.10 -3.41
CA SER A 209 12.50 -4.01 -3.57
C SER A 209 13.41 -3.94 -2.36
N ASN A 210 13.73 -2.74 -1.88
CA ASN A 210 14.87 -2.57 -0.98
C ASN A 210 14.52 -2.05 0.42
N SER A 211 13.25 -1.79 0.70
CA SER A 211 12.82 -1.16 1.95
C SER A 211 11.67 -1.91 2.60
N GLY A 212 11.26 -1.45 3.79
CA GLY A 212 10.23 -2.10 4.59
C GLY A 212 8.81 -1.85 4.08
N LEU A 213 7.93 -2.78 4.38
CA LEU A 213 6.48 -2.65 4.31
C LEU A 213 5.91 -2.66 5.73
N GLU A 214 5.09 -1.68 6.05
CA GLU A 214 4.31 -1.60 7.27
C GLU A 214 2.88 -1.25 6.91
N LEU A 215 1.99 -2.22 6.99
CA LEU A 215 0.60 -2.08 6.55
C LEU A 215 -0.33 -2.41 7.70
N HIS A 216 -1.35 -1.59 7.86
CA HIS A 216 -2.52 -1.89 8.68
C HIS A 216 -3.75 -1.86 7.78
N VAL A 217 -4.38 -3.00 7.57
CA VAL A 217 -5.51 -3.17 6.66
C VAL A 217 -6.77 -3.46 7.45
N ASP A 218 -7.79 -2.62 7.28
CA ASP A 218 -9.13 -2.84 7.77
C ASP A 218 -10.05 -3.05 6.56
N ALA A 219 -10.36 -4.31 6.26
CA ALA A 219 -11.28 -4.64 5.19
C ALA A 219 -12.70 -4.63 5.75
N THR A 220 -13.51 -3.66 5.33
CA THR A 220 -14.93 -3.58 5.71
C THR A 220 -15.70 -4.76 5.10
N PRO A 221 -16.97 -5.00 5.47
CA PRO A 221 -17.74 -6.08 4.85
C PRO A 221 -17.75 -5.96 3.32
N THR A 222 -17.32 -7.01 2.62
CA THR A 222 -17.27 -7.08 1.15
C THR A 222 -18.14 -8.22 0.64
N SER A 223 -18.69 -8.13 -0.55
CA SER A 223 -19.41 -9.25 -1.15
C SER A 223 -18.44 -10.31 -1.65
N ARG A 224 -17.26 -9.91 -2.14
CA ARG A 224 -16.33 -10.78 -2.88
C ARG A 224 -15.05 -11.18 -2.11
N GLY A 225 -14.93 -10.79 -0.85
CA GLY A 225 -13.72 -11.01 -0.06
C GLY A 225 -12.58 -10.06 -0.48
N LEU A 226 -11.39 -10.28 0.09
CA LEU A 226 -10.19 -9.50 -0.17
C LEU A 226 -9.14 -10.32 -0.91
N TRP A 227 -8.54 -9.75 -1.97
CA TRP A 227 -7.30 -10.24 -2.55
C TRP A 227 -6.13 -9.34 -2.12
N MET A 228 -5.18 -9.87 -1.36
CA MET A 228 -4.04 -9.09 -0.88
C MET A 228 -2.72 -9.76 -1.27
N ASP A 229 -1.82 -9.00 -1.90
CA ASP A 229 -0.46 -9.42 -2.24
C ASP A 229 0.57 -8.34 -1.90
N ASN A 230 1.37 -8.62 -0.86
CA ASN A 230 2.38 -7.69 -0.34
C ASN A 230 3.76 -8.31 -0.48
N SER A 231 4.67 -7.63 -1.16
CA SER A 231 6.00 -8.17 -1.43
C SER A 231 7.14 -7.19 -1.26
N THR A 232 8.21 -7.67 -0.64
CA THR A 232 9.50 -6.97 -0.58
C THR A 232 10.65 -7.91 -0.91
N ARG A 233 11.78 -7.43 -1.41
CA ARG A 233 12.96 -8.30 -1.61
C ARG A 233 13.88 -8.25 -0.40
N ASN A 234 14.23 -7.06 0.07
CA ASN A 234 15.29 -6.86 1.07
C ASN A 234 14.85 -6.15 2.34
N GLY A 235 13.57 -5.76 2.47
CA GLY A 235 13.08 -5.12 3.70
C GLY A 235 12.13 -5.99 4.51
N LYS A 236 11.94 -5.61 5.77
CA LYS A 236 10.97 -6.25 6.67
C LYS A 236 9.56 -6.03 6.12
N ALA A 237 8.70 -7.05 6.17
CA ALA A 237 7.28 -6.91 5.91
C ALA A 237 6.50 -7.12 7.20
N ILE A 238 5.78 -6.09 7.64
CA ILE A 238 4.85 -6.13 8.78
C ILE A 238 3.47 -5.84 8.21
N VAL A 239 2.55 -6.79 8.34
CA VAL A 239 1.16 -6.63 7.86
C VAL A 239 0.21 -7.00 8.99
N GLY A 240 -0.56 -6.04 9.46
CA GLY A 240 -1.76 -6.24 10.27
C GLY A 240 -2.98 -6.20 9.36
N CYS A 241 -3.93 -7.12 9.54
CA CYS A 241 -5.14 -7.17 8.74
C CYS A 241 -6.35 -7.62 9.58
N LEU A 242 -7.41 -6.83 9.56
CA LEU A 242 -8.74 -7.15 10.06
C LEU A 242 -9.65 -7.42 8.85
N LEU A 243 -10.20 -8.62 8.77
CA LEU A 243 -11.12 -8.98 7.68
C LEU A 243 -12.56 -8.90 8.16
N GLY A 244 -13.36 -8.09 7.47
CA GLY A 244 -14.80 -8.05 7.60
C GLY A 244 -15.50 -9.26 6.96
N PRO A 245 -16.81 -9.41 7.23
CA PRO A 245 -17.64 -10.44 6.61
C PRO A 245 -17.59 -10.42 5.08
N ALA A 246 -17.61 -11.61 4.44
CA ALA A 246 -17.84 -11.71 3.01
C ALA A 246 -18.49 -13.01 2.54
N THR A 247 -19.01 -13.02 1.31
CA THR A 247 -19.67 -14.21 0.74
C THR A 247 -18.71 -15.12 -0.04
N ARG A 248 -17.59 -14.58 -0.53
CA ARG A 248 -16.54 -15.33 -1.23
C ARG A 248 -15.28 -15.33 -0.39
N GLY A 249 -14.37 -16.26 -0.67
CA GLY A 249 -13.14 -16.39 0.11
C GLY A 249 -12.14 -15.24 -0.09
N SER A 250 -11.33 -15.02 0.93
CA SER A 250 -10.22 -14.06 0.92
C SER A 250 -8.87 -14.74 0.71
N TYR A 251 -7.94 -14.02 0.10
CA TYR A 251 -6.57 -14.42 -0.15
C TYR A 251 -5.60 -13.39 0.41
N VAL A 252 -4.65 -13.81 1.23
CA VAL A 252 -3.63 -12.95 1.85
C VAL A 252 -2.25 -13.51 1.59
N SER A 253 -1.42 -12.77 0.86
CA SER A 253 -0.03 -13.11 0.54
C SER A 253 0.94 -12.07 1.10
N VAL A 254 1.95 -12.53 1.82
CA VAL A 254 3.08 -11.69 2.28
C VAL A 254 4.40 -12.40 1.99
N THR A 255 5.21 -11.82 1.11
CA THR A 255 6.48 -12.43 0.67
C THR A 255 7.66 -11.50 0.89
N SER A 256 8.76 -12.01 1.45
CA SER A 256 10.05 -11.30 1.50
C SER A 256 11.22 -12.19 1.13
N ALA A 257 12.11 -11.81 0.22
CA ALA A 257 13.24 -12.70 -0.11
C ALA A 257 14.24 -12.84 1.05
N ASN A 258 14.65 -11.72 1.65
CA ASN A 258 15.80 -11.65 2.54
C ASN A 258 15.52 -11.02 3.91
N SER A 259 14.25 -10.82 4.27
CA SER A 259 13.90 -10.10 5.48
C SER A 259 12.68 -10.64 6.18
N LYS A 260 12.57 -10.31 7.46
CA LYS A 260 11.55 -10.86 8.36
C LYS A 260 10.15 -10.55 7.83
N VAL A 261 9.27 -11.54 7.89
CA VAL A 261 7.84 -11.42 7.61
C VAL A 261 7.07 -11.56 8.93
N GLU A 262 6.29 -10.55 9.26
CA GLU A 262 5.35 -10.53 10.38
C GLU A 262 3.93 -10.31 9.83
N LEU A 263 3.05 -11.28 10.06
CA LEU A 263 1.64 -11.20 9.67
C LEU A 263 0.76 -11.38 10.91
N SER A 264 -0.12 -10.42 11.18
CA SER A 264 -1.18 -10.53 12.17
C SER A 264 -2.52 -10.38 11.47
N LEU A 265 -3.37 -11.41 11.53
CA LEU A 265 -4.62 -11.47 10.78
C LEU A 265 -5.77 -11.87 11.71
N ASP A 266 -6.78 -11.02 11.83
CA ASP A 266 -8.05 -11.37 12.46
C ASP A 266 -9.09 -11.65 11.38
N ALA A 267 -9.44 -12.92 11.20
CA ALA A 267 -10.48 -13.39 10.30
C ALA A 267 -11.64 -14.07 11.03
N SER A 268 -11.71 -13.91 12.36
CA SER A 268 -12.65 -14.63 13.22
C SER A 268 -14.12 -14.31 12.92
N GLN A 269 -14.39 -13.10 12.42
CA GLN A 269 -15.74 -12.59 12.14
C GLN A 269 -16.12 -12.64 10.66
N THR A 270 -15.29 -13.26 9.82
CA THR A 270 -15.45 -13.13 8.37
C THR A 270 -16.57 -13.98 7.77
N GLY A 271 -16.88 -15.12 8.38
CA GLY A 271 -17.82 -16.09 7.81
C GLY A 271 -17.45 -16.57 6.39
N GLN A 272 -16.20 -16.40 5.95
CA GLN A 272 -15.73 -16.75 4.60
C GLN A 272 -14.53 -17.70 4.62
N PRO A 273 -14.30 -18.50 3.54
CA PRO A 273 -13.07 -19.25 3.38
C PRO A 273 -11.84 -18.33 3.31
N LEU A 274 -10.70 -18.79 3.82
CA LEU A 274 -9.47 -17.98 3.87
C LEU A 274 -8.25 -18.76 3.40
N GLU A 275 -7.49 -18.18 2.46
CA GLU A 275 -6.15 -18.66 2.10
C GLU A 275 -5.07 -17.64 2.52
N VAL A 276 -4.05 -18.10 3.23
CA VAL A 276 -2.91 -17.29 3.69
C VAL A 276 -1.59 -17.90 3.24
N ASN A 277 -0.80 -17.12 2.51
CA ASN A 277 0.52 -17.50 2.01
C ASN A 277 1.59 -16.56 2.56
N THR A 278 2.52 -17.09 3.37
CA THR A 278 3.68 -16.35 3.88
C THR A 278 4.98 -17.02 3.43
N LYS A 279 5.85 -16.27 2.75
CA LYS A 279 7.05 -16.85 2.13
C LYS A 279 8.29 -16.00 2.34
N THR A 280 9.41 -16.67 2.56
CA THR A 280 10.73 -16.06 2.52
C THR A 280 11.81 -17.05 2.12
N SER A 281 12.99 -16.56 1.72
CA SER A 281 14.15 -17.42 1.48
C SER A 281 15.06 -17.47 2.70
N ASN A 282 15.36 -16.31 3.28
CA ASN A 282 16.51 -16.17 4.19
C ASN A 282 16.19 -15.53 5.55
N ALA A 283 14.93 -15.32 5.89
CA ALA A 283 14.56 -14.66 7.14
C ALA A 283 13.40 -15.36 7.86
N SER A 284 13.13 -14.96 9.10
CA SER A 284 12.09 -15.59 9.90
C SER A 284 10.69 -15.17 9.44
N ILE A 285 9.75 -16.11 9.57
CA ILE A 285 8.32 -15.87 9.44
C ILE A 285 7.70 -15.96 10.82
N VAL A 286 6.92 -14.95 11.20
CA VAL A 286 6.04 -14.98 12.37
C VAL A 286 4.65 -14.60 11.92
N THR A 287 3.73 -15.55 12.00
CA THR A 287 2.35 -15.38 11.54
C THR A 287 1.39 -15.70 12.68
N SER A 288 0.49 -14.79 13.01
CA SER A 288 -0.56 -14.97 14.02
C SER A 288 -1.92 -14.78 13.36
N ILE A 289 -2.76 -15.82 13.35
CA ILE A 289 -4.05 -15.82 12.64
C ILE A 289 -5.17 -16.25 13.59
N MET A 290 -6.22 -15.43 13.67
CA MET A 290 -7.52 -15.83 14.21
C MET A 290 -8.35 -16.38 13.05
N VAL A 291 -8.44 -17.71 12.97
CA VAL A 291 -9.09 -18.39 11.84
C VAL A 291 -10.62 -18.29 11.94
N PRO A 292 -11.35 -18.32 10.81
CA PRO A 292 -12.81 -18.39 10.84
C PRO A 292 -13.27 -19.73 11.47
N GLN A 293 -14.27 -19.68 12.37
CA GLN A 293 -14.69 -20.87 13.13
C GLN A 293 -15.36 -21.95 12.26
N ASP A 294 -16.17 -21.54 11.29
CA ASP A 294 -17.04 -22.43 10.52
C ASP A 294 -16.70 -22.46 9.02
N GLN A 295 -15.49 -22.04 8.65
CA GLN A 295 -15.09 -21.95 7.26
C GLN A 295 -13.72 -22.59 7.03
N PRO A 296 -13.48 -23.13 5.82
CA PRO A 296 -12.18 -23.67 5.47
C PRO A 296 -11.08 -22.60 5.54
N PHE A 297 -10.01 -22.92 6.26
CA PHE A 297 -8.77 -22.16 6.26
C PHE A 297 -7.65 -22.95 5.57
N LYS A 298 -6.87 -22.28 4.73
CA LYS A 298 -5.69 -22.84 4.08
C LYS A 298 -4.48 -21.96 4.35
N GLY A 299 -3.54 -22.45 5.15
CA GLY A 299 -2.31 -21.73 5.48
C GLY A 299 -1.07 -22.37 4.85
N LEU A 300 -0.21 -21.56 4.25
CA LEU A 300 1.12 -21.95 3.81
C LEU A 300 2.15 -20.97 4.39
N ALA A 301 3.13 -21.50 5.11
CA ALA A 301 4.27 -20.74 5.59
C ALA A 301 5.58 -21.43 5.20
N GLN A 302 6.40 -20.77 4.36
CA GLN A 302 7.60 -21.39 3.79
C GLN A 302 8.83 -20.50 3.91
N SER A 303 9.89 -21.05 4.49
CA SER A 303 11.25 -20.47 4.45
C SER A 303 12.22 -21.43 3.76
N SER A 304 13.42 -20.99 3.38
CA SER A 304 14.51 -21.91 3.02
C SER A 304 15.48 -22.08 4.19
N ASN A 305 15.87 -20.97 4.81
CA ASN A 305 17.01 -20.93 5.73
C ASN A 305 16.70 -20.39 7.12
N SER A 306 15.42 -20.19 7.45
CA SER A 306 15.05 -19.49 8.68
C SER A 306 13.79 -20.04 9.32
N SER A 307 13.62 -19.71 10.60
CA SER A 307 12.55 -20.24 11.41
C SER A 307 11.19 -19.76 10.92
N VAL A 308 10.21 -20.64 11.03
CA VAL A 308 8.81 -20.33 10.72
C VAL A 308 8.01 -20.61 11.98
N THR A 309 7.33 -19.58 12.48
CA THR A 309 6.40 -19.69 13.60
C THR A 309 5.02 -19.28 13.12
N VAL A 310 4.06 -20.19 13.21
CA VAL A 310 2.65 -19.93 12.94
C VAL A 310 1.87 -20.16 14.21
N ASN A 311 1.14 -19.14 14.64
CA ASN A 311 0.23 -19.20 15.76
C ASN A 311 -1.19 -19.13 15.17
N LEU A 312 -2.00 -20.16 15.43
CA LEU A 312 -3.42 -20.21 15.09
C LEU A 312 -4.27 -20.21 16.37
N THR A 313 -5.48 -19.66 16.30
CA THR A 313 -6.45 -19.83 17.40
C THR A 313 -6.90 -21.29 17.53
N GLU A 314 -7.32 -21.70 18.73
CA GLU A 314 -7.96 -23.00 19.02
C GLU A 314 -9.31 -23.21 18.28
N ALA A 315 -9.82 -22.21 17.57
CA ALA A 315 -10.89 -22.39 16.60
C ALA A 315 -10.49 -23.26 15.40
N PHE A 316 -9.19 -23.41 15.11
CA PHE A 316 -8.73 -24.19 13.97
C PHE A 316 -9.15 -25.66 14.07
N GLN A 317 -9.88 -26.14 13.06
CA GLN A 317 -10.23 -27.55 12.87
C GLN A 317 -9.75 -28.00 11.50
N GLY A 318 -8.77 -28.91 11.46
CA GLY A 318 -8.11 -29.27 10.21
C GLY A 318 -6.83 -30.09 10.35
N ARG A 319 -6.14 -30.28 9.23
CA ARG A 319 -4.87 -30.99 9.12
C ARG A 319 -3.68 -30.04 9.21
N PHE A 320 -2.56 -30.55 9.70
CA PHE A 320 -1.29 -29.85 9.67
C PHE A 320 -0.17 -30.74 9.12
N ASP A 321 0.75 -30.13 8.36
CA ASP A 321 1.95 -30.77 7.80
C ASP A 321 3.17 -29.85 7.98
N LEU A 322 4.07 -30.22 8.89
CA LEU A 322 5.32 -29.52 9.17
C LEU A 322 6.49 -30.38 8.69
N SER A 323 7.34 -29.81 7.83
CA SER A 323 8.50 -30.54 7.29
C SER A 323 9.78 -29.69 7.23
N THR A 324 10.87 -30.24 7.77
CA THR A 324 12.21 -29.66 7.65
C THR A 324 13.28 -30.71 7.32
N SER A 325 14.36 -30.31 6.67
CA SER A 325 15.44 -31.26 6.31
C SER A 325 16.44 -31.43 7.45
N ASN A 326 16.81 -30.33 8.12
CA ASN A 326 17.99 -30.30 8.99
C ASN A 326 17.70 -29.84 10.44
N SER A 327 16.44 -29.61 10.80
CA SER A 327 16.09 -29.06 12.12
C SER A 327 14.94 -29.82 12.81
N SER A 328 14.27 -29.16 13.76
CA SER A 328 13.14 -29.69 14.53
C SER A 328 11.82 -29.01 14.18
N THR A 329 10.75 -29.78 14.36
CA THR A 329 9.36 -29.33 14.26
C THR A 329 8.71 -29.44 15.64
N VAL A 330 7.94 -28.42 16.03
CA VAL A 330 7.19 -28.37 17.29
C VAL A 330 5.75 -28.03 16.97
N VAL A 331 4.82 -28.78 17.55
CA VAL A 331 3.38 -28.51 17.49
C VAL A 331 2.87 -28.48 18.92
N GLU A 332 2.31 -27.35 19.33
CA GLU A 332 1.79 -27.11 20.68
C GLU A 332 0.29 -26.78 20.60
N GLY A 333 -0.52 -27.41 21.45
CA GLY A 333 -1.96 -27.20 21.50
C GLY A 333 -2.73 -28.35 22.16
N THR A 334 -4.04 -28.20 22.26
CA THR A 334 -4.96 -29.22 22.76
C THR A 334 -5.57 -30.04 21.62
N HIS A 335 -6.03 -31.26 21.92
CA HIS A 335 -6.78 -32.13 20.99
C HIS A 335 -6.01 -32.47 19.70
N LEU A 336 -4.70 -32.66 19.80
CA LEU A 336 -3.84 -33.02 18.68
C LEU A 336 -3.86 -34.54 18.46
N GLN A 337 -4.02 -34.96 17.20
CA GLN A 337 -3.87 -36.35 16.78
C GLN A 337 -2.74 -36.42 15.76
N PHE A 338 -1.65 -37.10 16.11
CA PHE A 338 -0.49 -37.23 15.22
C PHE A 338 -0.58 -38.50 14.37
N GLU A 339 -0.45 -38.33 13.06
CA GLU A 339 -0.23 -39.42 12.10
C GLU A 339 1.27 -39.72 11.95
N THR A 340 2.11 -38.69 12.05
CA THR A 340 3.56 -38.78 12.03
C THR A 340 4.14 -37.84 13.06
N GLU A 341 5.01 -38.36 13.93
CA GLU A 341 5.63 -37.58 15.00
C GLU A 341 7.16 -37.73 15.02
N LYS A 342 7.80 -37.39 13.90
CA LYS A 342 9.27 -37.40 13.81
C LYS A 342 9.82 -36.02 14.14
N LYS A 343 11.07 -35.95 14.61
CA LYS A 343 11.75 -34.68 14.92
C LYS A 343 11.63 -33.65 13.79
N SER A 344 11.87 -34.06 12.55
CA SER A 344 11.93 -33.19 11.37
C SER A 344 10.65 -33.21 10.52
N ASN A 345 9.65 -34.02 10.89
CA ASN A 345 8.43 -34.18 10.12
C ASN A 345 7.27 -34.53 11.06
N LYS A 346 6.31 -33.61 11.20
CA LYS A 346 5.10 -33.80 11.99
C LYS A 346 3.87 -33.62 11.10
N LYS A 347 2.99 -34.62 11.10
CA LYS A 347 1.70 -34.59 10.40
C LYS A 347 0.60 -35.04 11.35
N GLY A 348 -0.56 -34.43 11.23
CA GLY A 348 -1.69 -34.77 12.07
C GLY A 348 -2.88 -33.87 11.84
N SER A 349 -3.79 -33.90 12.79
CA SER A 349 -4.99 -33.07 12.78
C SER A 349 -5.27 -32.50 14.16
N ARG A 350 -6.08 -31.44 14.15
CA ARG A 350 -6.75 -30.92 15.32
C ARG A 350 -8.24 -30.85 15.01
N GLY A 351 -9.07 -31.56 15.77
CA GLY A 351 -10.51 -31.64 15.53
C GLY A 351 -10.90 -32.29 14.19
N HIS A 352 -12.14 -32.02 13.74
CA HIS A 352 -12.71 -32.58 12.53
C HIS A 352 -13.16 -31.46 11.58
N GLY A 353 -12.22 -30.88 10.83
CA GLY A 353 -12.53 -29.83 9.86
C GLY A 353 -11.74 -29.99 8.56
N SER A 354 -12.13 -29.22 7.55
CA SER A 354 -11.53 -29.24 6.21
C SER A 354 -10.36 -28.25 6.06
N SER A 355 -9.93 -27.59 7.14
CA SER A 355 -8.81 -26.66 7.08
C SER A 355 -7.49 -27.41 6.92
N ASP A 356 -6.50 -26.74 6.35
CA ASP A 356 -5.16 -27.30 6.12
C ASP A 356 -4.10 -26.23 6.42
N VAL A 357 -3.04 -26.61 7.13
CA VAL A 357 -1.89 -25.73 7.36
C VAL A 357 -0.58 -26.45 7.08
N LYS A 358 0.21 -25.89 6.18
CA LYS A 358 1.50 -26.43 5.77
C LYS A 358 2.63 -25.47 6.11
N LEU A 359 3.62 -26.00 6.82
CA LEU A 359 4.84 -25.27 7.17
C LEU A 359 6.05 -26.02 6.62
N SER A 360 6.97 -25.31 5.96
CA SER A 360 8.20 -25.94 5.46
C SER A 360 9.41 -25.02 5.55
N THR A 361 10.57 -25.63 5.81
CA THR A 361 11.88 -24.96 5.78
C THR A 361 12.99 -25.96 5.54
N SER A 362 14.08 -25.60 4.87
CA SER A 362 15.18 -26.55 4.65
C SER A 362 16.06 -26.69 5.89
N ASN A 363 16.39 -25.57 6.55
CA ASN A 363 17.52 -25.52 7.48
C ASN A 363 17.20 -25.05 8.90
N ALA A 364 15.95 -24.73 9.21
CA ALA A 364 15.59 -24.10 10.49
C ALA A 364 14.38 -24.75 11.16
N SER A 365 14.03 -24.28 12.36
CA SER A 365 12.93 -24.82 13.14
C SER A 365 11.56 -24.38 12.60
N LEU A 366 10.57 -25.27 12.76
CA LEU A 366 9.16 -24.98 12.52
C LEU A 366 8.40 -25.07 13.82
N ASN A 367 7.62 -24.04 14.13
CA ASN A 367 6.75 -24.01 15.30
C ASN A 367 5.31 -23.73 14.84
N LEU A 368 4.38 -24.64 15.17
CA LEU A 368 2.95 -24.43 15.03
C LEU A 368 2.33 -24.41 16.43
N ARG A 369 1.61 -23.35 16.77
CA ARG A 369 0.98 -23.18 18.07
C ARG A 369 -0.51 -22.95 17.92
N PHE A 370 -1.30 -23.59 18.77
CA PHE A 370 -2.73 -23.33 18.92
C PHE A 370 -2.98 -22.66 20.27
N TYR A 371 -3.65 -21.51 20.30
CA TYR A 371 -3.88 -20.73 21.52
C TYR A 371 -5.34 -20.28 21.68
N PRO A 372 -5.82 -20.03 22.90
CA PRO A 372 -7.15 -19.48 23.14
C PRO A 372 -7.29 -18.08 22.53
N ALA A 373 -8.43 -17.73 21.93
CA ALA A 373 -8.60 -16.49 21.17
C ALA A 373 -8.21 -15.19 21.93
N GLY A 374 -8.39 -15.16 23.26
CA GLY A 374 -8.04 -14.02 24.11
C GLY A 374 -6.55 -13.75 24.27
N ASP A 375 -5.69 -14.73 23.96
CA ASP A 375 -4.23 -14.62 24.10
C ASP A 375 -3.54 -14.32 22.76
N SER A 376 -4.32 -13.99 21.71
CA SER A 376 -3.79 -13.76 20.38
C SER A 376 -2.97 -12.46 20.29
N PRO A 377 -1.71 -12.51 19.81
CA PRO A 377 -1.03 -11.29 19.38
C PRO A 377 -1.76 -10.57 18.24
N ALA A 378 -2.64 -11.26 17.51
CA ALA A 378 -3.46 -10.63 16.47
C ALA A 378 -4.61 -9.79 17.05
N ALA A 379 -5.05 -10.04 18.29
CA ALA A 379 -6.11 -9.26 18.94
C ALA A 379 -5.65 -7.83 19.30
N ASP A 380 -4.35 -7.65 19.57
CA ASP A 380 -3.73 -6.34 19.85
C ASP A 380 -3.67 -5.42 18.61
N THR A 381 -4.02 -5.91 17.42
CA THR A 381 -4.14 -5.04 16.23
C THR A 381 -5.22 -3.96 16.40
N LYS A 382 -6.14 -4.11 17.37
CA LYS A 382 -7.21 -3.13 17.65
C LYS A 382 -6.83 -2.04 18.66
N SER A 383 -5.80 -2.24 19.49
CA SER A 383 -5.65 -1.50 20.75
C SER A 383 -4.63 -0.36 20.75
N GLY A 384 -3.87 -0.16 19.68
CA GLY A 384 -2.91 0.94 19.67
C GLY A 384 -2.48 1.39 18.30
N TYR A 385 -3.31 2.18 17.61
CA TYR A 385 -2.91 3.28 16.71
C TYR A 385 -4.07 4.25 16.44
#